data_AF-A0A964CWB2-F1
#
_entry.id   AF-A0A964CWB2-F1
#
_cell.length_a   1.000
_cell.length_b   1.000
_cell.length_c   1.000
_cell.angle_alpha   90.00
_cell.angle_beta   90.00
_cell.angle_gamma   90.00
#
_symmetry.space_group_name_H-M   'P 1'
#
loop_
_entity.id
_entity.type
_entity.pdbx_description
1 polymer ?
#
loop_
_entity_poly.entity_id
_entity_poly.type
_entity_poly.pdbx_seq_one_letter_code
_entity_poly.pdbx_strand_id
1 'polypeptide(L)' 'MKIKIIIHEAEEGGYWAEVPAIPGCATEGETFEELLQNL' A
#
# COMPACT_ATOMS: atom_id res chain seq x y z
N MET A 1 -0.59 -17.24 -6.29
CA MET A 1 -1.87 -16.50 -6.15
C MET A 1 -1.60 -15.05 -6.56
N LYS A 2 -2.54 -14.36 -7.22
CA LYS A 2 -2.37 -12.94 -7.59
C LYS A 2 -3.48 -12.13 -6.91
N ILE A 3 -3.09 -11.15 -6.10
CA ILE A 3 -4.02 -10.27 -5.38
C ILE A 3 -3.79 -8.85 -5.91
N LYS A 4 -4.88 -8.11 -6.13
CA LYS A 4 -4.80 -6.72 -6.54
C LYS A 4 -4.62 -5.84 -5.30
N ILE A 5 -3.76 -4.85 -5.43
CA ILE A 5 -3.46 -3.83 -4.43
C ILE A 5 -3.74 -2.48 -5.08
N ILE A 6 -4.32 -1.56 -4.31
CA ILE A 6 -4.53 -0.17 -4.73
C ILE A 6 -3.52 0.66 -3.95
N ILE A 7 -2.72 1.44 -4.68
CA ILE A 7 -1.68 2.29 -4.11
C ILE A 7 -2.13 3.74 -4.29
N HIS A 8 -1.96 4.52 -3.24
CA HIS A 8 -2.33 5.92 -3.17
C HIS A 8 -1.11 6.74 -2.73
N GLU A 9 -0.93 7.90 -3.34
CA GLU A 9 0.04 8.90 -2.87
C GLU A 9 -0.56 9.69 -1.72
N ALA A 10 0.22 9.90 -0.66
CA ALA A 10 -0.21 10.73 0.47
C ALA A 10 0.05 12.21 0.19
N GLU A 11 -0.86 13.10 0.63
CA GLU A 11 -0.74 14.56 0.43
C GLU A 11 0.52 15.15 1.10
N GLU A 12 0.98 14.53 2.20
CA GLU A 12 2.19 14.93 2.93
C GLU A 12 3.48 14.31 2.34
N GLY A 13 3.34 13.50 1.28
CA GLY A 13 4.41 12.70 0.70
C GLY A 13 4.41 11.25 1.20
N GLY A 14 5.02 10.35 0.42
CA GLY A 14 4.99 8.91 0.67
C GLY A 14 3.79 8.21 0.03
N TYR A 15 3.59 6.94 0.39
CA TYR A 15 2.59 6.07 -0.21
C TYR A 15 1.86 5.26 0.86
N TRP A 16 0.60 4.94 0.58
CA TRP A 16 -0.12 3.91 1.31
C TRP A 16 -0.83 2.99 0.32
N ALA A 17 -1.06 1.75 0.75
CA ALA A 17 -1.71 0.73 -0.06
C ALA A 17 -2.75 -0.02 0.74
N GLU A 18 -3.81 -0.44 0.05
CA GLU A 18 -4.86 -1.29 0.59
C GLU A 18 -5.09 -2.51 -0.30
N VAL A 19 -5.55 -3.59 0.32
CA VAL A 19 -5.90 -4.84 -0.36
C VAL A 19 -7.43 -4.97 -0.40
N PRO A 20 -8.13 -4.69 -1.50
CA PRO A 20 -9.60 -4.77 -1.57
C PRO A 20 -10.16 -6.16 -1.26
N ALA A 21 -9.36 -7.20 -1.51
CA ALA A 21 -9.73 -8.58 -1.21
C ALA A 21 -9.61 -8.93 0.29
N ILE A 22 -8.91 -8.11 1.09
CA ILE A 22 -8.68 -8.30 2.52
C ILE A 22 -9.04 -6.99 3.25
N PRO A 23 -10.32 -6.75 3.55
CA PRO A 23 -10.75 -5.52 4.22
C PRO A 23 -10.00 -5.30 5.53
N GLY A 24 -9.46 -4.10 5.70
CA GLY A 24 -8.66 -3.74 6.87
C GLY A 24 -7.16 -4.06 6.75
N CYS A 25 -6.73 -4.71 5.67
CA CYS A 25 -5.30 -4.84 5.35
C CYS A 25 -4.86 -3.61 4.56
N ALA A 26 -4.10 -2.76 5.22
CA ALA A 26 -3.44 -1.60 4.64
C ALA A 26 -2.06 -1.41 5.26
N THR A 27 -1.16 -0.78 4.52
CA THR A 27 0.18 -0.41 4.97
C THR A 27 0.61 0.88 4.31
N GLU A 28 1.61 1.53 4.90
CA GLU A 28 2.23 2.76 4.40
C GLU A 28 3.74 2.59 4.24
N GLY A 29 4.37 3.57 3.59
CA GLY A 29 5.82 3.70 3.50
C GLY A 29 6.24 5.04 2.89
N GLU A 30 7.41 5.53 3.27
CA GLU A 30 7.93 6.82 2.77
C GLU A 30 8.33 6.71 1.28
N THR A 31 8.67 5.50 0.83
CA THR A 31 9.01 5.20 -0.56
C THR A 31 8.18 4.04 -1.11
N PHE A 32 8.06 3.97 -2.43
CA PHE A 32 7.37 2.86 -3.10
C PHE A 32 8.01 1.50 -2.80
N GLU A 33 9.34 1.45 -2.68
CA GLU A 33 10.06 0.22 -2.35
C GLU A 33 9.76 -0.26 -0.92
N GLU A 34 9.74 0.67 0.05
CA GLU A 34 9.37 0.39 1.43
C GLU A 34 7.92 -0.08 1.55
N LEU A 35 6.99 0.61 0.87
CA LEU A 35 5.59 0.20 0.82
C LEU A 35 5.44 -1.24 0.32
N LEU A 36 6.18 -1.62 -0.72
CA LEU A 36 6.19 -2.98 -1.27
C LEU A 36 6.83 -4.01 -0.34
N GLN A 37 7.80 -3.62 0.50
CA GLN A 37 8.37 -4.53 1.51
C GLN A 37 7.40 -4.82 2.65
N ASN A 38 6.47 -3.90 2.92
CA ASN A 38 5.46 -4.05 3.96
C ASN A 38 4.21 -4.86 3.52
N LEU A 39 4.07 -5.17 2.22
CA LEU A 39 2.95 -5.92 1.61
C LEU A 39 3.23 -7.42 1.45
#